data_AF-A0A329ZKH9-F1
#
_entry.id   AF-A0A329ZKH9-F1
#
_cell.length_a   1.000
_cell.length_b   1.000
_cell.length_c   1.000
_cell.angle_alpha   90.00
_cell.angle_beta   90.00
_cell.angle_gamma   90.00
#
_symmetry.space_group_name_H-M   'P 1'
#
loop_
_entity.id
_entity.type
_entity.pdbx_description
1 polymer ?
#
loop_
_entity_poly.entity_id
_entity_poly.type
_entity_poly.pdbx_seq_one_letter_code
_entity_poly.pdbx_strand_id
1 'polypeptide(L)'
;MVGSLERLSSGLRINKAADDASGMAIADSLRSQANSLGQAMRNTNDGIGIIQIADKAMDEQVKILDTIKTKAVQAAQDGQTTKTRTAIQADINRLIDSLDNIANTTSYNGLTLLAGSYT
;
A
#
# COMPACT_ATOMS: atom_id res chain seq x y z
N MET A 1 27.67 -47.61 6.59
CA MET A 1 26.26 -47.57 7.05
C MET A 1 25.84 -46.25 7.68
N VAL A 2 26.73 -45.49 8.33
CA VAL A 2 26.33 -44.25 9.04
C VAL A 2 25.85 -43.13 8.10
N GLY A 3 26.56 -42.85 7.00
CA GLY A 3 26.19 -41.75 6.07
C GLY A 3 24.90 -41.97 5.25
N SER A 4 24.54 -43.22 4.95
CA SER A 4 23.29 -43.54 4.26
C SER A 4 22.06 -43.41 5.16
N LEU A 5 22.19 -43.77 6.44
CA LEU A 5 21.13 -43.59 7.44
C LEU A 5 20.92 -42.10 7.76
N GLU A 6 22.00 -41.32 7.82
CA GLU A 6 21.98 -39.87 8.06
C GLU A 6 21.28 -39.12 6.91
N ARG A 7 21.52 -39.50 5.64
CA ARG A 7 20.82 -38.96 4.46
C ARG A 7 19.34 -39.35 4.42
N LEU A 8 19.01 -40.58 4.79
CA LEU A 8 17.61 -41.03 4.85
C LEU A 8 16.84 -40.31 5.97
N SER A 9 17.46 -40.10 7.13
CA SER A 9 16.83 -39.43 8.29
C SER A 9 16.66 -37.92 8.10
N SER A 10 17.50 -37.27 7.29
CA SER A 10 17.44 -35.83 7.01
C SER A 10 16.69 -35.50 5.72
N GLY A 11 16.56 -36.46 4.81
CA GLY A 11 16.05 -36.24 3.46
C GLY A 11 16.96 -35.38 2.56
N LEU A 12 18.13 -34.97 3.07
CA LEU A 12 19.06 -34.11 2.35
C LEU A 12 20.15 -34.93 1.69
N ARG A 13 20.42 -34.62 0.42
CA ARG A 13 21.47 -35.30 -0.35
C ARG A 13 22.87 -34.85 0.10
N ILE A 14 23.06 -33.65 0.62
CA ILE A 14 24.35 -33.19 1.14
C ILE A 14 24.15 -32.83 2.62
N ASN A 15 24.75 -33.60 3.53
CA ASN A 15 24.58 -33.42 4.98
C ASN A 15 25.77 -32.75 5.67
N LYS A 16 26.97 -32.86 5.11
CA LYS A 16 28.21 -32.30 5.66
C LYS A 16 28.99 -31.58 4.57
N ALA A 17 29.57 -30.42 4.90
CA ALA A 17 30.41 -29.64 3.98
C ALA A 17 31.62 -30.44 3.48
N ALA A 18 32.02 -31.45 4.27
CA ALA A 18 33.11 -32.36 3.95
C ALA A 18 32.82 -33.32 2.77
N ASP A 19 31.55 -33.59 2.45
CA ASP A 19 31.16 -34.52 1.37
C ASP A 19 31.11 -33.83 -0.01
N ASP A 20 30.71 -32.55 -0.06
CA ASP A 20 30.72 -31.71 -1.27
C ASP A 20 30.66 -30.23 -0.87
N ALA A 21 31.83 -29.62 -0.67
CA ALA A 21 31.94 -28.23 -0.20
C ALA A 21 31.33 -27.24 -1.21
N SER A 22 31.51 -27.49 -2.51
CA SER A 22 30.98 -26.64 -3.59
C SER A 22 29.46 -26.77 -3.70
N GLY A 23 28.92 -27.99 -3.62
CA GLY A 23 27.49 -28.25 -3.63
C GLY A 23 26.78 -27.70 -2.40
N MET A 24 27.40 -27.77 -1.22
CA MET A 24 26.88 -27.13 0.00
C MET A 24 26.90 -25.61 -0.10
N ALA A 25 27.98 -25.00 -0.61
CA ALA A 25 28.06 -23.55 -0.78
C ALA A 25 27.00 -23.01 -1.76
N ILE A 26 26.73 -23.73 -2.86
CA ILE A 26 25.66 -23.38 -3.80
C ILE A 26 24.28 -23.55 -3.13
N ALA A 27 24.06 -24.63 -2.39
CA ALA A 27 22.81 -24.88 -1.69
C ALA A 27 22.50 -23.81 -0.63
N ASP A 28 23.52 -23.38 0.14
CA ASP A 28 23.38 -22.30 1.12
C ASP A 28 23.12 -20.95 0.45
N SER A 29 23.77 -20.67 -0.69
CA SER A 29 23.48 -19.49 -1.51
C SER A 29 22.03 -19.49 -2.00
N LEU A 30 21.55 -20.60 -2.56
CA LEU A 30 20.16 -20.73 -3.02
C LEU A 30 19.16 -20.63 -1.88
N ARG A 31 19.47 -21.20 -0.70
CA ARG A 31 18.64 -21.09 0.50
C ARG A 31 18.59 -19.66 1.03
N SER A 32 19.70 -18.94 1.01
CA SER A 32 19.76 -17.51 1.33
C SER A 32 18.92 -16.69 0.35
N GLN A 33 19.00 -16.98 -0.94
CA GLN A 33 18.17 -16.33 -1.97
C GLN A 33 16.68 -16.62 -1.76
N ALA A 34 16.31 -17.88 -1.48
CA ALA A 34 14.93 -18.25 -1.20
C ALA A 34 14.35 -17.51 0.01
N ASN A 35 15.13 -17.39 1.09
CA ASN A 35 14.74 -16.63 2.27
C ASN A 35 14.59 -15.13 1.95
N SER A 36 15.53 -14.58 1.17
CA SER A 36 15.51 -13.19 0.73
C SER A 36 14.28 -12.89 -0.14
N LEU A 37 13.97 -13.78 -1.08
CA LEU A 37 12.77 -13.69 -1.92
C LEU A 37 11.49 -13.80 -1.08
N GLY A 38 11.47 -14.68 -0.07
CA GLY A 38 10.37 -14.80 0.88
C GLY A 38 10.10 -13.48 1.62
N GLN A 39 11.15 -12.78 2.05
CA GLN A 39 11.01 -11.46 2.66
C GLN A 39 10.59 -10.40 1.64
N ALA A 40 11.17 -10.41 0.43
CA ALA A 40 10.81 -9.49 -0.64
C ALA A 40 9.31 -9.61 -0.99
N MET A 41 8.77 -10.84 -1.06
CA MET A 41 7.34 -11.05 -1.29
C MET A 41 6.49 -10.45 -0.17
N ARG A 42 6.88 -10.59 1.10
CA ARG A 42 6.15 -9.96 2.22
C ARG A 42 6.17 -8.44 2.09
N ASN A 43 7.33 -7.86 1.84
CA ASN A 43 7.48 -6.41 1.64
C ASN A 43 6.62 -5.90 0.47
N THR A 44 6.56 -6.66 -0.64
CA THR A 44 5.69 -6.33 -1.79
C THR A 44 4.22 -6.37 -1.41
N ASN A 45 3.78 -7.38 -0.65
CA ASN A 45 2.39 -7.46 -0.19
C ASN A 45 2.02 -6.29 0.72
N ASP A 46 2.92 -5.87 1.62
CA ASP A 46 2.72 -4.69 2.45
C ASP A 46 2.62 -3.42 1.59
N GLY A 47 3.49 -3.28 0.58
CA GLY A 47 3.43 -2.20 -0.41
C GLY A 47 2.12 -2.17 -1.20
N ILE A 48 1.61 -3.33 -1.62
CA ILE A 48 0.29 -3.43 -2.26
C ILE A 48 -0.80 -2.96 -1.31
N GLY A 49 -0.75 -3.36 -0.04
CA GLY A 49 -1.72 -2.94 0.98
C GLY A 49 -1.74 -1.41 1.15
N ILE A 50 -0.57 -0.78 1.21
CA ILE A 50 -0.43 0.69 1.30
C ILE A 50 -1.09 1.36 0.09
N ILE A 51 -0.76 0.90 -1.13
CA ILE A 51 -1.30 1.48 -2.36
C ILE A 51 -2.83 1.33 -2.41
N GLN A 52 -3.37 0.18 -2.02
CA GLN A 52 -4.81 -0.05 -2.01
C GLN A 52 -5.57 0.88 -1.04
N ILE A 53 -4.98 1.16 0.13
CA ILE A 53 -5.56 2.10 1.09
C ILE A 53 -5.56 3.51 0.51
N ALA A 54 -4.43 3.93 -0.06
CA ALA A 54 -4.31 5.23 -0.71
C ALA A 54 -5.30 5.38 -1.89
N ASP A 55 -5.41 4.37 -2.74
CA ASP A 55 -6.30 4.35 -3.91
C ASP A 55 -7.77 4.49 -3.53
N LYS A 56 -8.23 3.73 -2.53
CA LYS A 56 -9.62 3.84 -2.02
C LYS A 56 -9.90 5.20 -1.39
N ALA A 57 -8.94 5.77 -0.66
CA ALA A 57 -9.09 7.10 -0.09
C ALA A 57 -9.13 8.18 -1.18
N MET A 58 -8.32 8.05 -2.24
CA MET A 58 -8.36 8.95 -3.40
C MET A 58 -9.68 8.83 -4.17
N ASP A 59 -10.25 7.64 -4.33
CA ASP A 59 -11.58 7.46 -4.94
C ASP A 59 -12.67 8.28 -4.22
N GLU A 60 -12.62 8.33 -2.89
CA GLU A 60 -13.54 9.16 -2.10
C GLU A 60 -13.29 10.66 -2.31
N GLN A 61 -12.03 11.09 -2.37
CA GLN A 61 -11.70 12.49 -2.69
C GLN A 61 -12.21 12.89 -4.08
N VAL A 62 -12.10 12.02 -5.08
CA VAL A 62 -12.61 12.26 -6.44
C VAL A 62 -14.12 12.44 -6.45
N LYS A 63 -14.88 11.64 -5.70
CA LYS A 63 -16.34 11.79 -5.55
C LYS A 63 -16.72 13.13 -4.91
N ILE A 64 -15.98 13.54 -3.89
CA ILE A 64 -16.17 14.84 -3.24
C ILE A 64 -15.92 15.98 -4.24
N LEU A 65 -14.84 15.90 -5.02
CA LEU A 65 -14.51 16.89 -6.05
C LEU A 65 -15.58 16.97 -7.15
N ASP A 66 -16.14 15.84 -7.58
CA ASP A 66 -17.24 15.83 -8.54
C ASP A 66 -18.52 16.50 -7.98
N THR A 67 -18.79 16.28 -6.70
CA THR A 67 -19.88 16.96 -5.98
C THR A 67 -19.65 18.47 -5.89
N ILE A 68 -18.42 18.90 -5.56
CA ILE A 68 -18.03 20.32 -5.54
C ILE A 68 -18.22 20.93 -6.92
N LYS A 69 -17.80 20.24 -7.99
CA LYS A 69 -17.98 20.70 -9.37
C LYS A 69 -19.45 20.88 -9.71
N THR A 70 -20.31 19.94 -9.33
CA THR A 70 -21.76 20.03 -9.56
C THR A 70 -22.36 21.23 -8.82
N LYS A 71 -21.98 21.46 -7.56
CA LYS A 71 -22.39 22.64 -6.78
C LYS A 71 -21.88 23.94 -7.40
N ALA A 72 -20.66 23.97 -7.92
CA ALA A 72 -20.10 25.14 -8.60
C ALA A 72 -20.88 25.48 -9.87
N VAL A 73 -21.25 24.48 -10.69
CA VAL A 73 -22.12 24.67 -11.86
C VAL A 73 -23.52 25.14 -11.44
N GLN A 74 -24.08 24.56 -10.36
CA GLN A 74 -25.36 25.01 -9.80
C GLN A 74 -25.32 26.48 -9.37
N ALA A 75 -24.22 26.91 -8.75
CA ALA A 75 -24.01 28.30 -8.35
C ALA A 75 -23.85 29.24 -9.54
N ALA A 76 -23.33 28.76 -10.69
CA ALA A 76 -23.14 29.57 -11.89
C ALA A 76 -24.45 29.98 -12.58
N GLN A 77 -25.56 29.27 -12.34
CA GLN A 77 -26.87 29.57 -12.93
C GLN A 77 -27.39 30.97 -12.51
N ASP A 78 -27.82 31.78 -13.48
CA ASP A 78 -28.29 33.17 -13.25
C ASP A 78 -29.59 33.28 -12.44
N GLY A 79 -30.36 32.18 -12.33
CA GLY A 79 -31.51 32.11 -11.43
C GLY A 79 -31.15 32.06 -9.94
N GLN A 80 -29.85 31.97 -9.58
CA GLN A 80 -29.39 31.97 -8.20
C GLN A 80 -29.19 33.39 -7.67
N THR A 81 -29.78 33.67 -6.52
CA THR A 81 -29.55 34.91 -5.76
C THR A 81 -28.19 34.88 -5.03
N THR A 82 -27.71 36.03 -4.57
CA THR A 82 -26.51 36.09 -3.71
C THR A 82 -26.64 35.20 -2.47
N LYS A 83 -27.81 35.18 -1.81
CA LYS A 83 -28.05 34.37 -0.62
C LYS A 83 -27.91 32.87 -0.88
N THR A 84 -28.44 32.39 -2.02
CA THR A 84 -28.34 30.98 -2.38
C THR A 84 -26.92 30.60 -2.80
N ARG A 85 -26.21 31.48 -3.51
CA ARG A 85 -24.78 31.29 -3.82
C ARG A 85 -23.93 31.20 -2.54
N THR A 86 -24.21 32.02 -1.52
CA THR A 86 -23.53 31.93 -0.21
C THR A 86 -23.79 30.58 0.47
N ALA A 87 -25.01 30.06 0.41
CA ALA A 87 -25.32 28.74 0.98
C ALA A 87 -24.59 27.60 0.25
N ILE A 88 -24.54 27.65 -1.09
CA ILE A 88 -23.79 26.68 -1.88
C ILE A 88 -22.30 26.74 -1.54
N GLN A 89 -21.72 27.95 -1.38
CA GLN A 89 -20.32 28.09 -0.98
C GLN A 89 -20.06 27.50 0.41
N ALA A 90 -20.98 27.67 1.37
CA ALA A 90 -20.83 27.07 2.69
C ALA A 90 -20.81 25.53 2.62
N ASP A 91 -21.58 24.92 1.72
CA ASP A 91 -21.52 23.48 1.48
C ASP A 91 -20.20 23.06 0.82
N ILE A 92 -19.72 23.83 -0.17
CA ILE A 92 -18.43 23.57 -0.82
C ILE A 92 -17.31 23.61 0.22
N ASN A 93 -17.31 24.57 1.14
CA ASN A 93 -16.31 24.66 2.20
C ASN A 93 -16.30 23.41 3.08
N ARG A 94 -17.47 22.89 3.48
CA ARG A 94 -17.56 21.63 4.26
C ARG A 94 -17.03 20.42 3.49
N LEU A 95 -17.25 20.39 2.18
CA LEU A 95 -16.73 19.34 1.31
C LEU A 95 -15.19 19.43 1.20
N ILE A 96 -14.64 20.63 1.13
CA ILE A 96 -13.18 20.85 1.17
C ILE A 96 -12.62 20.40 2.53
N ASP A 97 -13.24 20.79 3.64
CA ASP A 97 -12.82 20.34 4.97
C ASP A 97 -12.82 18.80 5.09
N SER A 98 -13.80 18.14 4.47
CA SER A 98 -13.89 16.68 4.43
C SER A 98 -12.78 16.06 3.57
N LEU A 99 -12.44 16.70 2.44
CA LEU A 99 -11.32 16.29 1.58
C LEU A 99 -9.98 16.37 2.34
N ASP A 100 -9.74 17.46 3.05
CA ASP A 100 -8.57 17.65 3.90
C ASP A 100 -8.55 16.61 5.04
N ASN A 101 -9.71 16.28 5.61
CA ASN A 101 -9.80 15.26 6.65
C ASN A 101 -9.39 13.88 6.13
N ILE A 102 -9.85 13.48 4.94
CA ILE A 102 -9.45 12.22 4.31
C ILE A 102 -7.94 12.20 4.06
N ALA A 103 -7.38 13.30 3.55
CA ALA A 103 -5.95 13.39 3.29
C ALA A 103 -5.10 13.20 4.57
N ASN A 104 -5.55 13.79 5.69
CA ASN A 104 -4.84 13.75 6.97
C ASN A 104 -5.06 12.46 7.78
N THR A 105 -6.21 11.80 7.62
CA THR A 105 -6.55 10.57 8.37
C THR A 105 -6.08 9.30 7.67
N THR A 106 -5.92 9.33 6.35
CA THR A 106 -5.44 8.17 5.57
C THR A 106 -3.99 7.88 5.91
N SER A 107 -3.78 6.82 6.71
CA SER A 107 -2.48 6.42 7.20
C SER A 107 -2.31 4.90 7.20
N TYR A 108 -1.07 4.46 7.09
CA TYR A 108 -0.68 3.06 7.26
C TYR A 108 0.45 2.99 8.28
N ASN A 109 0.28 2.21 9.35
CA ASN A 109 1.24 2.10 10.45
C ASN A 109 1.71 3.46 11.01
N GLY A 110 0.81 4.45 11.04
CA GLY A 110 1.12 5.80 11.52
C GLY A 110 1.78 6.73 10.50
N LEU A 111 2.07 6.25 9.29
CA LEU A 111 2.55 7.06 8.18
C LEU A 111 1.37 7.57 7.35
N THR A 112 1.20 8.89 7.29
CA THR A 112 0.18 9.52 6.46
C THR A 112 0.53 9.37 4.99
N LEU A 113 -0.41 8.86 4.19
CA LEU A 113 -0.16 8.49 2.79
C LEU A 113 -0.45 9.62 1.81
N LEU A 114 -1.45 10.46 2.10
CA LEU A 114 -2.02 11.42 1.15
C LEU A 114 -1.72 12.89 1.46
N ALA A 115 -1.00 13.18 2.56
CA ALA A 115 -0.68 14.54 2.98
C ALA A 115 0.62 15.11 2.36
N GLY A 116 1.15 14.48 1.30
CA GLY A 116 2.36 14.93 0.59
C GLY A 116 3.70 14.65 1.28
N SER A 117 3.69 14.08 2.50
CA SER A 117 4.91 13.68 3.22
C SER A 117 5.43 12.29 2.86
N TYR A 118 4.67 11.52 2.08
CA TYR A 118 5.05 10.18 1.64
C TYR A 118 5.74 10.27 0.27
N THR A 119 7.08 10.32 0.27
CA THR A 119 7.95 10.38 -0.91
C THR A 119 8.87 9.17 -1.00
#